data_AF-A0A953WQX2-F1
#
_entry.id   AF-A0A953WQX2-F1
#
_cell.length_a   1.000
_cell.length_b   1.000
_cell.length_c   1.000
_cell.angle_alpha   90.00
_cell.angle_beta   90.00
_cell.angle_gamma   90.00
#
_symmetry.space_group_name_H-M   'P 1'
#
loop_
_entity.id
_entity.type
_entity.pdbx_description
1 polymer ?
#
loop_
_entity_poly.entity_id
_entity_poly.type
_entity_poly.pdbx_seq_one_letter_code
_entity_poly.pdbx_strand_id
1 'polypeptide(L)' 'ANGYFDMATPFFGTEMTRAQPAFDRSRLTITYYEAGHMMYIHQPSIEKLVADVRAFIGDGAR' A
#
# COMPACT_ATOMS: atom_id res chain seq x y z
N ALA A 1 1.54 1.45 1.10
CA ALA A 1 2.04 0.79 -0.12
C ALA A 1 3.01 -0.28 0.29
N ASN A 2 2.92 -1.50 -0.25
CA ASN A 2 3.72 -2.64 0.20
C ASN A 2 4.50 -3.24 -0.98
N GLY A 3 5.83 -3.29 -0.87
CA GLY A 3 6.68 -3.93 -1.87
C GLY A 3 6.84 -5.43 -1.60
N TYR A 4 6.71 -6.26 -2.63
CA TYR A 4 7.00 -7.70 -2.52
C TYR A 4 8.46 -8.00 -2.19
N PHE A 5 9.38 -7.12 -2.59
CA PHE A 5 10.82 -7.28 -2.40
C PHE A 5 11.36 -6.34 -1.31
N ASP A 6 10.50 -5.79 -0.45
CA ASP A 6 10.90 -4.94 0.67
C ASP A 6 11.44 -5.79 1.83
N MET A 7 12.75 -5.70 2.07
CA MET A 7 13.42 -6.36 3.20
C MET A 7 13.59 -5.43 4.41
N ALA A 8 13.42 -4.13 4.26
CA ALA A 8 13.52 -3.17 5.35
C ALA A 8 12.22 -3.13 6.16
N THR A 9 11.07 -3.12 5.48
CA THR A 9 9.74 -3.19 6.07
C THR A 9 8.85 -4.19 5.33
N PRO A 10 9.01 -5.50 5.59
CA PRO A 10 8.28 -6.52 4.85
C PRO A 10 6.76 -6.35 4.93
N PHE A 11 6.05 -6.58 3.81
CA PHE A 11 4.60 -6.41 3.71
C PHE A 11 3.81 -7.23 4.73
N PHE A 12 4.36 -8.35 5.20
CA PHE A 12 3.74 -9.21 6.20
C PHE A 12 3.48 -8.47 7.52
N GLY A 13 4.33 -7.49 7.89
CA GLY A 13 4.10 -6.64 9.05
C GLY A 13 2.80 -5.83 8.93
N THR A 14 2.50 -5.31 7.74
CA THR A 14 1.23 -4.64 7.44
C THR A 14 0.07 -5.62 7.55
N GLU A 15 0.19 -6.84 7.05
CA GLU A 15 -0.86 -7.86 7.11
C GLU A 15 -1.16 -8.29 8.55
N MET A 16 -0.12 -8.53 9.35
CA MET A 16 -0.24 -8.86 10.77
C MET A 16 -0.89 -7.72 11.56
N THR A 17 -0.55 -6.48 11.25
CA THR A 17 -1.16 -5.29 11.87
C THR A 17 -2.64 -5.20 11.50
N ARG A 18 -2.98 -5.36 10.22
CA ARG A 18 -4.38 -5.37 9.75
C ARG A 18 -5.20 -6.50 10.40
N ALA A 19 -4.57 -7.64 10.69
CA ALA A 19 -5.23 -8.77 11.32
C ALA A 19 -5.56 -8.56 12.81
N GLN A 20 -4.98 -7.53 13.46
CA GLN A 20 -5.29 -7.22 14.85
C GLN A 20 -6.76 -6.82 15.04
N PRO A 21 -7.38 -7.16 16.17
CA PRO A 21 -8.68 -6.63 16.53
C PRO A 21 -8.59 -5.10 16.75
N ALA A 22 -9.71 -4.39 16.55
CA ALA A 22 -9.88 -2.93 16.69
C ALA A 22 -9.70 -2.04 15.45
N PHE A 23 -9.41 -2.61 14.27
CA PHE A 23 -9.44 -1.85 13.02
C PHE A 23 -10.76 -2.02 12.25
N ASP A 24 -11.37 -0.91 11.83
CA ASP A 24 -12.47 -0.95 10.86
C ASP A 24 -11.92 -1.28 9.48
N ARG A 25 -12.15 -2.52 9.05
CA ARG A 25 -11.64 -3.05 7.78
C ARG A 25 -12.27 -2.37 6.57
N SER A 26 -13.46 -1.77 6.71
CA SER A 26 -14.13 -1.05 5.61
C SER A 26 -13.43 0.26 5.25
N ARG A 27 -12.64 0.80 6.18
CA ARG A 27 -11.89 2.06 6.01
C ARG A 27 -10.42 1.85 5.66
N LEU A 28 -10.00 0.61 5.40
CA LEU A 28 -8.62 0.26 5.11
C LEU A 28 -8.47 -0.32 3.70
N THR A 29 -7.65 0.34 2.89
CA THR A 29 -7.21 -0.18 1.59
C THR A 29 -5.76 -0.62 1.69
N ILE A 30 -5.48 -1.89 1.38
CA ILE A 30 -4.12 -2.41 1.26
C ILE A 30 -3.81 -2.69 -0.19
N THR A 31 -2.65 -2.22 -0.63
CA THR A 31 -2.18 -2.41 -2.00
C THR A 31 -0.74 -2.89 -2.02
N TYR A 32 -0.43 -3.75 -2.99
CA TYR A 32 0.86 -4.40 -3.19
C TYR A 32 1.47 -4.02 -4.53
N TYR A 33 2.79 -4.07 -4.60
CA TYR A 33 3.59 -3.60 -5.73
C TYR A 33 4.78 -4.53 -5.95
N GLU A 34 5.13 -4.76 -7.22
CA GLU A 34 6.33 -5.48 -7.63
C GLU A 34 7.59 -4.60 -7.48
N ALA A 35 7.85 -4.13 -6.27
CA ALA A 35 8.97 -3.26 -5.94
C ALA A 35 9.60 -3.64 -4.58
N GLY A 36 10.78 -3.07 -4.32
CA GLY A 36 11.44 -3.12 -3.01
C GLY A 36 10.83 -2.11 -2.03
N HIS A 37 11.65 -1.52 -1.15
CA HIS A 37 11.17 -0.54 -0.17
C HIS A 37 10.61 0.75 -0.82
N MET A 38 11.30 1.25 -1.85
CA MET A 38 10.95 2.51 -2.51
C MET A 38 10.20 2.25 -3.81
N MET A 39 8.87 2.41 -3.79
CA MET A 39 8.00 2.20 -4.98
C MET A 39 8.41 3.08 -6.16
N TYR A 40 8.93 4.28 -5.88
CA TYR A 40 9.30 5.26 -6.91
C TYR A 40 10.53 4.89 -7.75
N ILE A 41 11.30 3.88 -7.33
CA ILE A 41 12.47 3.42 -8.09
C ILE A 41 12.04 2.51 -9.26
N HIS A 42 10.94 1.77 -9.11
CA HIS A 42 10.43 0.87 -10.14
C HIS A 42 9.29 1.55 -10.92
N GLN A 43 9.55 1.88 -12.19
CA GLN A 43 8.64 2.71 -13.01
C GLN A 43 7.17 2.22 -13.05
N PRO A 44 6.89 0.91 -13.27
CA PRO A 44 5.51 0.43 -13.23
C PRO A 44 4.85 0.59 -11.86
N SER A 45 5.62 0.46 -10.78
CA SER A 45 5.09 0.57 -9.41
C SER A 45 4.80 2.02 -9.01
N ILE A 46 5.57 3.00 -9.48
CA ILE A 46 5.27 4.41 -9.20
C ILE A 46 4.04 4.91 -9.94
N GLU A 47 3.86 4.50 -11.20
CA GLU A 47 2.67 4.84 -11.98
C GLU A 47 1.41 4.31 -11.29
N LYS A 48 1.48 3.04 -10.86
CA LYS A 48 0.42 2.41 -10.07
C LYS A 48 0.19 3.16 -8.75
N LEU A 49 1.25 3.48 -8.01
CA LEU A 49 1.14 4.16 -6.71
C LEU A 49 0.50 5.54 -6.85
N VAL A 50 0.89 6.30 -7.88
CA VAL A 50 0.33 7.63 -8.16
C VAL A 50 -1.16 7.52 -8.51
N ALA A 51 -1.55 6.54 -9.31
CA ALA A 51 -2.96 6.29 -9.64
C ALA A 51 -3.77 5.95 -8.38
N ASP A 52 -3.27 5.03 -7.56
CA ASP A 52 -3.93 4.58 -6.32
C ASP A 52 -4.09 5.73 -5.32
N VAL A 53 -3.06 6.58 -5.15
CA VAL A 53 -3.12 7.75 -4.25
C VAL A 53 -4.12 8.79 -4.75
N ARG A 54 -4.17 9.05 -6.07
CA ARG A 54 -5.15 9.98 -6.65
C ARG A 54 -6.57 9.48 -6.45
N ALA A 55 -6.81 8.18 -6.67
CA ALA A 55 -8.12 7.57 -6.43
C ALA A 55 -8.52 7.68 -4.95
N PHE A 56 -7.62 7.36 -4.03
CA PHE A 56 -7.87 7.46 -2.59
C PHE A 56 -8.24 8.89 -2.15
N ILE A 57 -7.53 9.91 -2.63
CA ILE A 57 -7.84 11.31 -2.34
C ILE A 57 -9.19 11.71 -2.94
N GLY A 58 -9.46 11.29 -4.18
CA GLY A 58 -10.73 11.58 -4.86
C GLY A 58 -11.95 10.96 -4.17
N ASP A 59 -11.81 9.72 -3.67
CA ASP A 59 -12.88 9.02 -2.95
C ASP A 59 -13.13 9.64 -1.57
N GLY A 60 -12.09 10.08 -0.87
CA GLY A 60 -12.21 10.74 0.44
C GLY A 60 -12.70 12.19 0.40
N ALA A 61 -12.72 12.82 -0.78
CA ALA A 61 -13.26 14.17 -0.99
C ALA A 61 -14.78 14.20 -1.24
N ARG A 62 -15.42 13.02 -1.30
CA ARG A 62 -16.88 12.85 -1.34
C ARG A 62 -17.45 12.68 0.06
#